data_AF-A0A9X3DJP5-F1
#
_entry.id   AF-A0A9X3DJP5-F1
#
_cell.length_a   1.000
_cell.length_b   1.000
_cell.length_c   1.000
_cell.angle_alpha   90.00
_cell.angle_beta   90.00
_cell.angle_gamma   90.00
#
_symmetry.space_group_name_H-M   'P 1'
#
loop_
_entity.id
_entity.type
_entity.pdbx_description
1 polymer ?
#
loop_
_entity_poly.entity_id
_entity_poly.type
_entity_poly.pdbx_seq_one_letter_code
_entity_poly.pdbx_strand_id
1 'polypeptide(L)'
;MGRKKSDDAITINQIKEVAKEAGASNRLLSLWTDVSYTTVSSWNSNTSQPNEHNLNEIGELLQVDNKDLIAGQGRKKTGLTRALEQELKRLHKEEGIPYEVEKFDKKRGVSVKVNNPELVKRLRAFAEGYEKLKS
;
A
#
# COMPACT_ATOMS: atom_id res chain seq x y z
N MET A 1 7.59 33.46 -3.96
CA MET A 1 7.50 32.57 -2.79
C MET A 1 7.90 31.16 -3.20
N GLY A 2 9.14 30.75 -2.93
CA GLY A 2 9.61 29.39 -3.20
C GLY A 2 9.29 28.50 -1.99
N ARG A 3 8.42 27.51 -2.17
CA ARG A 3 8.13 26.52 -1.12
C ARG A 3 9.39 25.68 -0.94
N LYS A 4 10.02 25.76 0.24
CA LYS A 4 11.09 24.84 0.67
C LYS A 4 10.62 23.41 0.38
N LYS A 5 11.36 22.65 -0.42
CA LYS A 5 11.16 21.20 -0.51
C LYS A 5 11.41 20.65 0.89
N SER A 6 10.39 20.08 1.50
CA SER A 6 10.57 19.18 2.64
C SER A 6 11.22 17.93 2.09
N ASP A 7 12.47 17.67 2.49
CA ASP A 7 13.26 16.51 2.01
C ASP A 7 12.67 15.14 2.45
N ASP A 8 11.58 15.12 3.22
CA ASP A 8 10.93 13.90 3.74
C ASP A 8 9.54 13.59 3.16
N ALA A 9 9.15 14.19 2.03
CA ALA A 9 7.90 13.81 1.39
C ALA A 9 8.00 12.38 0.83
N ILE A 10 7.26 11.44 1.43
CA ILE A 10 7.19 10.04 0.97
C ILE A 10 6.77 10.04 -0.49
N THR A 11 7.70 9.64 -1.36
CA THR A 11 7.42 9.47 -2.79
C THR A 11 6.80 8.08 -2.97
N ILE A 12 5.57 8.03 -3.46
CA ILE A 12 4.80 6.80 -3.64
C ILE A 12 4.80 6.39 -5.11
N ASN A 13 4.61 7.33 -6.03
CA ASN A 13 4.71 7.12 -7.48
C ASN A 13 5.81 8.00 -8.10
N GLN A 14 6.25 7.63 -9.30
CA GLN A 14 7.25 8.33 -10.11
C GLN A 14 6.69 8.81 -11.47
N ILE A 15 5.36 8.91 -11.60
CA ILE A 15 4.65 9.23 -12.86
C ILE A 15 5.20 10.51 -13.49
N LYS A 16 5.52 11.52 -12.68
CA LYS A 16 6.06 12.79 -13.17
C LYS A 16 7.37 12.62 -13.94
N GLU A 17 8.31 11.85 -13.38
CA GLU A 17 9.63 11.70 -13.99
C GLU A 17 9.54 10.78 -15.21
N VAL A 18 8.80 9.66 -15.10
CA VAL A 18 8.59 8.73 -16.23
C VAL A 18 7.84 9.39 -17.39
N ALA A 19 6.79 10.17 -17.12
CA ALA A 19 6.06 10.90 -18.15
C ALA A 19 6.95 11.94 -18.84
N LYS A 20 7.84 12.60 -18.09
CA LYS A 20 8.79 13.57 -18.64
C LYS A 20 9.81 12.88 -19.55
N GLU A 21 10.34 11.73 -19.15
CA GLU A 21 11.26 10.93 -19.96
C GLU A 21 10.61 10.44 -21.26
N ALA A 22 9.35 10.03 -21.20
CA ALA A 22 8.55 9.65 -22.36
C ALA A 22 8.03 10.84 -23.20
N GLY A 23 8.28 12.09 -22.78
CA GLY A 23 7.79 13.29 -23.48
C GLY A 23 6.29 13.54 -23.37
N ALA A 24 5.60 12.90 -22.43
CA ALA A 24 4.17 13.07 -22.19
C ALA A 24 3.87 14.32 -21.34
N SER A 25 2.82 15.05 -21.73
CA SER A 25 2.34 16.19 -20.95
C SER A 25 1.25 15.79 -19.96
N ASN A 26 1.08 16.55 -18.88
CA ASN A 26 -0.04 16.35 -17.95
C ASN A 26 -1.41 16.45 -18.64
N ARG A 27 -1.51 17.26 -19.72
CA ARG A 27 -2.72 17.35 -20.53
C ARG A 27 -3.01 16.05 -21.26
N LEU A 28 -1.98 15.44 -21.86
CA LEU A 28 -2.11 14.14 -22.52
C LEU A 28 -2.56 13.07 -21.52
N LEU A 29 -1.89 12.96 -20.37
CA LEU A 29 -2.27 12.01 -19.32
C LEU A 29 -3.73 12.21 -18.86
N SER A 30 -4.16 13.47 -18.70
CA SER A 30 -5.53 13.78 -18.27
C SER A 30 -6.59 13.36 -19.28
N LEU A 31 -6.29 13.53 -20.58
CA LEU A 31 -7.21 13.14 -21.65
C LEU A 31 -7.23 11.62 -21.85
N TRP A 32 -6.07 10.97 -21.74
CA TRP A 32 -5.94 9.53 -21.89
C TRP A 32 -6.68 8.77 -20.79
N THR A 33 -6.58 9.25 -19.55
CA THR A 33 -7.20 8.60 -18.37
C THR A 33 -8.59 9.14 -18.01
N ASP A 34 -9.14 10.03 -18.85
CA ASP A 34 -10.42 10.72 -18.62
C ASP A 34 -10.57 11.32 -17.19
N VAL A 35 -9.52 11.98 -16.71
CA VAL A 35 -9.53 12.69 -15.41
C VAL A 35 -9.21 14.16 -15.57
N SER A 36 -9.48 14.93 -14.51
CA SER A 36 -9.12 16.34 -14.49
C SER A 36 -7.60 16.55 -14.49
N TYR A 37 -7.15 17.65 -15.10
CA TYR A 37 -5.74 18.06 -15.07
C TYR A 37 -5.20 18.21 -13.63
N THR A 38 -6.04 18.68 -12.70
CA THR A 38 -5.68 18.83 -11.29
C THR A 38 -5.49 17.48 -10.59
N THR A 39 -6.23 16.45 -11.00
CA THR A 39 -6.01 15.06 -10.57
C THR A 39 -4.60 14.58 -10.97
N VAL A 40 -4.22 14.73 -12.24
CA VAL A 40 -2.86 14.37 -12.72
C VAL A 40 -1.78 15.18 -11.99
N SER A 41 -2.01 16.48 -11.79
CA SER A 41 -1.10 17.32 -11.00
C SER A 41 -0.94 16.83 -9.55
N SER A 42 -2.00 16.27 -8.97
CA SER A 42 -1.98 15.71 -7.62
C SER A 42 -1.21 14.39 -7.57
N TRP A 43 -1.35 13.56 -8.60
CA TRP A 43 -0.50 12.36 -8.77
C TRP A 43 0.97 12.71 -8.88
N ASN A 44 1.32 13.69 -9.74
CA ASN A 44 2.69 14.14 -9.95
C ASN A 44 3.33 14.80 -8.72
N SER A 45 2.52 15.35 -7.83
CA SER A 45 2.98 15.91 -6.53
C SER A 45 2.84 14.92 -5.39
N ASN A 46 2.44 13.67 -5.66
CA ASN A 46 2.24 12.60 -4.69
C ASN A 46 1.21 12.91 -3.58
N THR A 47 0.35 13.92 -3.76
CA THR A 47 -0.71 14.27 -2.80
C THR A 47 -1.91 13.33 -2.89
N SER A 48 -2.08 12.66 -4.03
CA SER A 48 -3.01 11.55 -4.24
C SER A 48 -2.37 10.54 -5.18
N GLN A 49 -2.93 9.34 -5.27
CA GLN A 49 -2.40 8.27 -6.12
C GLN A 49 -3.46 7.88 -7.15
N PRO A 50 -3.06 7.48 -8.37
CA PRO A 50 -4.00 6.85 -9.29
C PRO A 50 -4.50 5.54 -8.70
N ASN A 51 -5.71 5.14 -9.09
CA ASN A 51 -6.18 3.78 -8.86
C ASN A 51 -5.46 2.81 -9.83
N GLU A 52 -5.73 1.52 -9.68
CA GLU A 52 -5.11 0.47 -10.52
C GLU A 52 -5.40 0.67 -12.01
N HIS A 53 -6.64 1.04 -12.36
CA HIS A 53 -7.06 1.24 -13.75
C HIS A 53 -6.28 2.38 -14.42
N ASN A 54 -6.28 3.57 -13.80
CA ASN A 54 -5.59 4.74 -14.34
C ASN A 54 -4.06 4.53 -14.35
N LEU A 55 -3.51 3.82 -13.35
CA LEU A 55 -2.09 3.48 -13.35
C LEU A 55 -1.74 2.60 -14.57
N ASN A 56 -2.59 1.62 -14.88
CA ASN A 56 -2.41 0.75 -16.03
C ASN A 56 -2.52 1.49 -17.36
N GLU A 57 -3.53 2.36 -17.51
CA GLU A 57 -3.66 3.20 -18.71
C GLU A 57 -2.44 4.10 -18.91
N ILE A 58 -1.89 4.68 -17.84
CA ILE A 58 -0.64 5.44 -17.91
C ILE A 58 0.53 4.54 -18.35
N GLY A 59 0.63 3.32 -17.80
CA GLY A 59 1.67 2.36 -18.20
C GLY A 59 1.60 2.01 -19.69
N GLU A 60 0.40 1.76 -20.21
CA GLU A 60 0.15 1.50 -21.63
C GLU A 60 0.54 2.69 -22.52
N LEU A 61 0.13 3.91 -22.14
CA LEU A 61 0.47 5.12 -22.88
C LEU A 61 1.97 5.38 -22.90
N LEU A 62 2.64 5.23 -21.76
CA LEU A 62 4.06 5.50 -21.59
C LEU A 62 4.96 4.33 -22.02
N GLN A 63 4.36 3.17 -22.34
CA GLN A 63 5.04 1.93 -22.74
C GLN A 63 6.03 1.41 -21.69
N VAL A 64 5.61 1.42 -20.43
CA VAL A 64 6.40 0.95 -19.27
C VAL A 64 5.57 0.00 -18.40
N ASP A 65 6.24 -0.82 -17.60
CA ASP A 65 5.55 -1.63 -16.59
C ASP A 65 5.02 -0.74 -15.45
N ASN A 66 3.87 -1.10 -14.87
CA ASN A 66 3.30 -0.39 -13.71
C ASN A 66 4.26 -0.31 -12.51
N LYS A 67 5.18 -1.28 -12.38
CA LYS A 67 6.21 -1.27 -11.32
C LYS A 67 7.17 -0.08 -11.45
N ASP A 68 7.41 0.41 -12.66
CA ASP A 68 8.33 1.51 -12.95
C ASP A 68 7.64 2.86 -12.68
N LEU A 69 6.30 2.88 -12.64
CA LEU A 69 5.51 4.04 -12.22
C LEU A 69 5.42 4.18 -10.68
N ILE A 70 5.79 3.15 -9.92
CA ILE A 70 5.72 3.13 -8.45
C ILE A 70 7.12 3.26 -7.86
N ALA A 71 7.26 4.15 -6.87
CA ALA A 71 8.54 4.37 -6.23
C ALA A 71 8.94 3.22 -5.32
N GLY A 72 10.21 2.83 -5.39
CA GLY A 72 10.81 1.91 -4.42
C GLY A 72 10.70 2.45 -3.00
N GLN A 73 10.21 1.61 -2.08
CA GLN A 73 9.93 2.00 -0.68
C GLN A 73 11.08 1.66 0.28
N GLY A 74 12.22 1.17 -0.22
CA GLY A 74 13.41 0.87 0.60
C GLY A 74 13.23 -0.18 1.70
N ARG A 75 12.15 -0.97 1.67
CA ARG A 75 11.84 -1.95 2.72
C ARG A 75 12.90 -3.04 2.79
N LYS A 76 13.37 -3.35 4.00
CA LYS A 76 14.36 -4.40 4.26
C LYS A 76 13.71 -5.77 4.38
N LYS A 77 14.34 -6.82 3.86
CA LYS A 77 13.93 -8.21 4.07
C LYS A 77 14.43 -8.69 5.44
N THR A 78 13.62 -8.52 6.48
CA THR A 78 14.00 -8.84 7.87
C THR A 78 13.77 -10.30 8.27
N GLY A 79 12.96 -11.05 7.51
CA GLY A 79 12.52 -12.40 7.89
C GLY A 79 11.25 -12.41 8.76
N LEU A 80 10.68 -11.24 9.08
CA LEU A 80 9.47 -11.09 9.89
C LEU A 80 8.32 -12.00 9.43
N THR A 81 8.07 -12.10 8.12
CA THR A 81 7.02 -12.96 7.56
C THR A 81 7.17 -14.42 7.98
N ARG A 82 8.40 -14.96 7.94
CA ARG A 82 8.65 -16.36 8.32
C ARG A 82 8.44 -16.58 9.81
N ALA A 83 8.84 -15.62 10.64
CA ALA A 83 8.66 -15.68 12.09
C ALA A 83 7.17 -15.58 12.48
N LEU A 84 6.41 -14.67 11.85
CA LEU A 84 4.96 -14.55 12.06
C LEU A 84 4.20 -15.80 11.62
N GLU A 85 4.60 -16.42 10.51
CA GLU A 85 3.97 -17.67 10.04
C GLU A 85 4.20 -18.84 11.01
N GLN A 86 5.37 -18.89 11.65
CA GLN A 86 5.65 -19.88 12.71
C GLN A 86 4.81 -19.60 13.96
N GLU A 87 4.74 -18.34 14.38
CA GLU A 87 3.94 -17.94 15.54
C GLU A 87 2.44 -18.19 15.29
N LEU A 88 1.93 -17.92 14.09
CA LEU A 88 0.55 -18.24 13.69
C LEU A 88 0.27 -19.74 13.85
N LYS A 89 1.19 -20.60 13.39
CA LYS A 89 1.06 -22.05 13.54
C LYS A 89 1.06 -22.47 15.00
N ARG A 90 1.93 -21.89 15.83
CA ARG A 90 2.00 -22.15 17.28
C ARG A 90 0.68 -21.79 17.97
N LEU A 91 0.20 -20.55 17.76
CA LEU A 91 -1.04 -20.04 18.34
C LEU A 91 -2.26 -20.87 17.92
N HIS A 92 -2.32 -21.31 16.66
CA HIS A 92 -3.44 -22.11 16.19
C HIS A 92 -3.37 -23.58 16.63
N LYS A 93 -2.21 -24.24 16.47
CA LYS A 93 -2.08 -25.68 16.72
C LYS A 93 -1.89 -26.03 18.18
N GLU A 94 -1.10 -25.26 18.90
CA GLU A 94 -0.73 -25.56 20.29
C GLU A 94 -1.70 -24.89 21.26
N GLU A 95 -2.06 -23.63 21.01
CA GLU A 95 -2.99 -22.89 21.87
C GLU A 95 -4.45 -22.98 21.43
N GLY A 96 -4.73 -23.65 20.30
CA GLY A 96 -6.08 -23.92 19.83
C GLY A 96 -6.87 -22.67 19.41
N ILE A 97 -6.19 -21.54 19.18
CA ILE A 97 -6.87 -20.28 18.87
C ILE A 97 -7.42 -20.35 17.44
N PRO A 98 -8.75 -20.22 17.23
CA PRO A 98 -9.33 -20.29 15.89
C PRO A 98 -8.97 -19.05 15.08
N TYR A 99 -8.87 -19.20 13.75
CA TYR A 99 -8.60 -18.08 12.83
C TYR A 99 -9.72 -17.05 12.82
N GLU A 100 -10.97 -17.51 12.96
CA GLU A 100 -12.17 -16.69 12.89
C GLU A 100 -13.07 -16.95 14.11
N VAL A 101 -13.84 -15.94 14.49
CA VAL A 101 -14.88 -16.01 15.52
C VAL A 101 -16.14 -15.30 15.03
N GLU A 102 -17.29 -15.66 15.57
CA GLU A 102 -18.52 -14.92 15.32
C GLU A 102 -18.56 -13.64 16.15
N LYS A 103 -18.92 -12.54 15.50
CA LYS A 103 -19.13 -11.25 16.13
C LYS A 103 -20.47 -10.69 15.69
N PHE A 104 -21.27 -10.26 16.67
CA PHE A 104 -22.55 -9.62 16.38
C PHE A 104 -22.32 -8.20 15.84
N ASP A 105 -22.78 -7.96 14.61
CA ASP A 105 -22.78 -6.62 14.01
C ASP A 105 -24.05 -5.88 14.39
N LYS A 106 -23.93 -4.95 15.35
CA LYS A 106 -25.05 -4.12 15.82
C LYS A 106 -25.67 -3.25 14.72
N LYS A 107 -24.94 -2.92 13.64
CA LYS A 107 -25.46 -2.08 12.55
C LYS A 107 -26.32 -2.88 11.58
N ARG A 108 -26.00 -4.16 11.39
CA ARG A 108 -26.70 -5.06 10.48
C ARG A 108 -27.67 -6.02 11.17
N GLY A 109 -27.62 -6.12 12.50
CA GLY A 109 -28.46 -7.01 13.30
C GLY A 109 -28.15 -8.50 13.11
N VAL A 110 -26.97 -8.84 12.58
CA VAL A 110 -26.58 -10.21 12.22
C VAL A 110 -25.21 -10.58 12.80
N SER A 111 -25.02 -11.86 13.11
CA SER A 111 -23.69 -12.41 13.42
C SER A 111 -22.89 -12.57 12.14
N VAL A 112 -21.67 -12.03 12.14
CA VAL A 112 -20.72 -12.16 11.03
C VAL A 112 -19.46 -12.86 11.51
N LYS A 113 -18.88 -13.71 10.66
CA LYS A 113 -17.55 -14.27 10.90
C LYS A 113 -16.51 -13.18 10.67
N VAL A 114 -15.61 -13.03 11.64
CA VAL A 114 -14.51 -12.07 11.57
C VAL A 114 -13.21 -12.75 12.00
N ASN A 115 -12.07 -12.23 11.53
CA ASN A 115 -10.76 -12.65 12.02
C ASN A 115 -10.71 -12.52 13.55
N ASN A 116 -10.18 -13.54 14.22
CA ASN A 116 -10.12 -13.61 15.67
C ASN A 116 -9.29 -12.43 16.23
N PRO A 117 -9.90 -11.50 16.99
CA PRO A 117 -9.21 -10.32 17.49
C PRO A 117 -8.02 -10.66 18.39
N GLU A 118 -8.10 -11.76 19.15
CA GLU A 118 -7.02 -12.20 20.03
C GLU A 118 -5.82 -12.70 19.21
N LEU A 119 -6.07 -13.48 18.16
CA LEU A 119 -5.02 -13.94 17.25
C LEU A 119 -4.30 -12.77 16.58
N VAL A 120 -5.07 -11.78 16.09
CA VAL A 120 -4.52 -10.55 15.49
C VAL A 120 -3.68 -9.77 16.49
N LYS A 121 -4.15 -9.62 17.73
CA LYS A 121 -3.44 -8.90 18.80
C LYS A 121 -2.08 -9.55 19.11
N ARG A 122 -2.05 -10.87 19.25
CA ARG A 122 -0.81 -11.60 19.56
C ARG A 122 0.21 -11.55 18.42
N LEU A 123 -0.22 -11.70 17.18
CA LEU A 123 0.67 -11.58 16.03
C LEU A 123 1.28 -10.17 15.92
N ARG A 124 0.49 -9.11 16.19
CA ARG A 124 1.00 -7.73 16.21
C ARG A 124 2.01 -7.52 17.33
N ALA A 125 1.72 -7.99 18.54
CA ALA A 125 2.65 -7.90 19.67
C ALA A 125 3.98 -8.65 19.38
N PHE A 126 3.90 -9.82 18.74
CA PHE A 126 5.08 -10.55 18.30
C PHE A 126 5.89 -9.78 17.25
N ALA A 127 5.22 -9.18 16.25
CA ALA A 127 5.88 -8.38 15.23
C ALA A 127 6.63 -7.17 15.82
N GLU A 128 6.00 -6.44 16.74
CA GLU A 128 6.61 -5.31 17.44
C GLU A 128 7.86 -5.72 18.24
N GLY A 129 7.83 -6.89 18.88
CA GLY A 129 8.99 -7.46 19.57
C GLY A 129 10.11 -7.84 18.60
N TYR A 130 9.76 -8.44 17.46
CA TYR A 130 10.72 -8.87 16.44
C TYR A 130 11.47 -7.69 15.81
N GLU A 131 10.76 -6.59 15.52
CA GLU A 131 11.36 -5.38 14.93
C GLU A 131 12.34 -4.68 15.88
N LYS A 132 12.06 -4.67 17.19
CA LYS A 132 12.96 -4.12 18.22
C LYS A 132 14.25 -4.92 18.38
N LEU A 133 14.24 -6.22 18.11
CA LEU A 133 15.43 -7.09 18.19
C LEU A 133 16.33 -7.02 16.94
N LYS A 134 15.83 -6.43 15.84
CA LYS A 134 16.51 -6.35 14.55
C LYS A 134 16.83 -4.92 14.08
N SER A 135 16.38 -3.92 14.83
CA SER A 135 16.77 -2.50 14.65
C SER A 135 18.07 -2.20 15.38
#